data_AF-A0AA88QZU6-F1
#
_entry.id   AF-A0AA88QZU6-F1
#
_cell.length_a   1.000
_cell.length_b   1.000
_cell.length_c   1.000
_cell.angle_alpha   90.00
_cell.angle_beta   90.00
_cell.angle_gamma   90.00
#
_symmetry.space_group_name_H-M   'P 1'
#
loop_
_entity.id
_entity.type
_entity.pdbx_description
1 polymer ?
#
loop_
_entity_poly.entity_id
_entity_poly.type
_entity_poly.pdbx_seq_one_letter_code
_entity_poly.pdbx_strand_id
1 'polypeptide(L)'
;MGPACEDTRHQTPSTRPHFGPTTPPHQSPSPSSHAVPSCQDHKRASQGTTGHTSRISHLNVLPQFLVLVGLQIRLIHLEKWRADLDRHLSSLLRSADVLHLVKFDSDLVLSNDESTSDLADRVSLKVRELDLAQSRVSHTLIRIDAIVERTACIDGVKKDFESAATFVQTFLQIDSKYKDFASDQREQLLASKKQLESIVRKRLSAAVDQRDHATILRFVRLYPPLGLEEEGLQAYVGYLKKVVSMRLRLEFDQLVELMEQSYSSSSVGNQGQ
;
A
#
# COMPACT_ATOMS: atom_id res chain seq x y z
N MET A 1 11.20 -27.35 -19.46
CA MET A 1 11.10 -26.15 -20.32
C MET A 1 10.04 -25.23 -19.75
N GLY A 2 10.49 -24.05 -19.24
CA GLY A 2 9.84 -22.76 -18.87
C GLY A 2 8.39 -22.65 -18.34
N PRO A 3 7.98 -21.47 -17.78
CA PRO A 3 8.78 -20.31 -17.29
C PRO A 3 8.54 -20.03 -15.78
N ALA A 4 9.56 -19.73 -14.96
CA ALA A 4 10.09 -18.38 -14.67
C ALA A 4 9.01 -17.34 -14.30
N CYS A 5 8.72 -17.21 -13.00
CA CYS A 5 8.03 -16.04 -12.44
C CYS A 5 9.09 -15.06 -11.92
N GLU A 6 9.25 -13.95 -12.64
CA GLU A 6 9.80 -12.71 -12.13
C GLU A 6 8.73 -12.05 -11.26
N ASP A 7 9.07 -11.67 -10.03
CA ASP A 7 8.28 -10.68 -9.30
C ASP A 7 9.20 -9.59 -8.70
N THR A 8 8.95 -8.42 -9.27
CA THR A 8 9.54 -7.11 -9.04
C THR A 8 9.38 -6.67 -7.59
N ARG A 9 10.49 -6.58 -6.85
CA ARG A 9 10.52 -5.90 -5.55
C ARG A 9 10.38 -4.40 -5.75
N HIS A 10 9.20 -3.85 -5.47
CA HIS A 10 9.03 -2.43 -5.22
C HIS A 10 9.72 -2.05 -3.90
N GLN A 11 10.92 -1.48 -4.03
CA GLN A 11 11.58 -0.73 -2.97
C GLN A 11 10.74 0.51 -2.64
N THR A 12 10.28 0.61 -1.40
CA THR A 12 9.78 1.84 -0.79
C THR A 12 10.69 2.25 0.37
N PRO A 13 10.83 3.55 0.66
CA PRO A 13 11.98 4.06 1.39
C PRO A 13 11.82 3.88 2.90
N SER A 14 12.92 3.43 3.49
CA SER A 14 13.27 3.52 4.91
C SER A 14 12.82 4.85 5.53
N THR A 15 11.94 4.80 6.53
CA THR A 15 11.72 5.92 7.46
C THR A 15 12.01 5.42 8.87
N ARG A 16 13.26 5.63 9.28
CA ARG A 16 13.77 5.35 10.62
C ARG A 16 13.37 6.51 11.56
N PRO A 17 12.78 6.28 12.75
CA PRO A 17 12.69 7.34 13.74
C PRO A 17 14.09 7.64 14.30
N HIS A 18 14.51 8.89 14.10
CA HIS A 18 15.78 9.43 14.56
C HIS A 18 15.65 9.79 16.04
N PHE A 19 16.06 8.90 16.94
CA PHE A 19 16.26 9.25 18.35
C PHE A 19 17.68 9.77 18.53
N GLY A 20 17.82 11.09 18.58
CA GLY A 20 19.06 11.75 18.97
C GLY A 20 19.25 11.69 20.50
N PRO A 21 20.50 11.64 21.00
CA PRO A 21 20.77 11.70 22.43
C PRO A 21 20.61 13.15 22.94
N THR A 22 19.63 13.36 23.81
CA THR A 22 19.43 14.62 24.53
C THR A 22 20.47 14.74 25.64
N THR A 23 21.43 15.63 25.46
CA THR A 23 22.39 16.07 26.48
C THR A 23 21.80 17.25 27.27
N PRO A 24 21.85 17.26 28.61
CA PRO A 24 21.75 18.49 29.39
C PRO A 24 23.16 19.00 29.81
N PRO A 25 23.28 20.30 30.14
CA PRO A 25 24.51 21.05 29.94
C PRO A 25 25.53 20.92 31.07
N HIS A 26 26.79 20.93 30.66
CA HIS A 26 27.93 21.38 31.45
C HIS A 26 27.67 22.79 32.00
N GLN A 27 27.69 22.94 33.32
CA GLN A 27 28.10 24.20 33.96
C GLN A 27 29.47 23.99 34.58
N SER A 28 30.46 24.61 33.94
CA SER A 28 31.75 24.97 34.52
C SER A 28 31.57 26.06 35.58
N PRO A 29 32.41 26.07 36.61
CA PRO A 29 32.89 27.31 37.18
C PRO A 29 34.33 27.53 36.71
N SER A 30 34.49 28.48 35.79
CA SER A 30 35.79 29.08 35.46
C SER A 30 36.22 30.03 36.59
N PRO A 31 37.53 30.25 36.78
CA PRO A 31 38.08 30.96 37.92
C PRO A 31 38.01 32.48 37.72
N SER A 32 37.55 33.21 38.73
CA SER A 32 37.85 34.63 38.91
C SER A 32 38.80 34.73 40.12
N SER A 33 40.10 34.98 39.94
CA SER A 33 40.69 36.28 39.65
C SER A 33 40.09 37.38 40.52
N HIS A 34 40.62 37.58 41.73
CA HIS A 34 40.79 38.91 42.30
C HIS A 34 41.86 38.92 43.40
N ALA A 35 42.81 39.83 43.20
CA ALA A 35 43.48 40.64 44.22
C ALA A 35 44.43 39.97 45.23
N VAL A 36 45.71 40.08 44.89
CA VAL A 36 46.81 40.41 45.82
C VAL A 36 46.43 41.60 46.73
N PRO A 37 46.81 41.58 48.01
CA PRO A 37 47.43 42.75 48.64
C PRO A 37 48.78 42.33 49.24
N SER A 38 49.89 42.77 48.65
CA SER A 38 50.66 43.95 49.05
C SER A 38 50.90 44.02 50.56
N CYS A 39 52.16 43.76 50.90
CA CYS A 39 52.79 44.12 52.16
C CYS A 39 52.54 45.59 52.52
N GLN A 40 52.30 45.85 53.81
CA GLN A 40 52.64 47.08 54.53
C GLN A 40 52.76 46.67 56.00
N ASP A 41 53.98 46.50 56.50
CA ASP A 41 54.75 47.55 57.19
C ASP A 41 53.98 48.17 58.35
N HIS A 42 54.20 47.65 59.57
CA HIS A 42 54.10 48.45 60.79
C HIS A 42 55.36 48.26 61.62
N LYS A 43 56.28 49.22 61.41
CA LYS A 43 57.38 49.55 62.30
C LYS A 43 56.82 49.94 63.67
N ARG A 44 57.34 49.33 64.74
CA ARG A 44 57.55 50.05 66.01
C ARG A 44 58.98 49.81 66.46
N ALA A 45 59.75 50.90 66.35
CA ALA A 45 61.13 51.02 66.77
C ALA A 45 61.23 51.54 68.21
N SER A 46 62.45 51.40 68.73
CA SER A 46 63.02 51.95 69.97
C SER A 46 62.73 51.08 71.22
N GLN A 47 63.70 50.69 72.06
CA GLN A 47 65.13 51.03 72.25
C GLN A 47 65.81 49.72 72.71
N GLY A 48 67.01 49.32 72.30
CA GLY A 48 68.29 49.99 72.49
C GLY A 48 69.02 49.34 73.67
N THR A 49 69.97 48.44 73.41
CA THR A 49 71.30 48.32 74.07
C THR A 49 72.08 47.11 73.52
N THR A 50 73.06 47.42 72.67
CA THR A 50 74.43 46.87 72.60
C THR A 50 74.76 45.54 73.30
N GLY A 51 75.29 44.58 72.55
CA GLY A 51 75.97 43.42 73.15
C GLY A 51 76.48 42.35 72.18
N HIS A 52 77.59 42.65 71.52
CA HIS A 52 78.67 41.74 71.10
C HIS A 52 78.41 40.55 70.16
N THR A 53 79.09 40.67 69.01
CA THR A 53 79.42 39.65 68.01
C THR A 53 80.03 38.38 68.60
N SER A 54 79.58 37.20 68.15
CA SER A 54 80.40 35.98 68.15
C SER A 54 79.94 34.97 67.10
N ARG A 55 80.68 35.02 65.98
CA ARG A 55 81.17 33.95 65.10
C ARG A 55 80.42 32.60 65.01
N ILE A 56 80.07 32.34 63.76
CA ILE A 56 79.70 31.06 63.14
C ILE A 56 80.86 30.04 63.28
N SER A 57 80.54 28.83 63.74
CA SER A 57 81.28 27.61 63.39
C SER A 57 80.47 26.36 63.76
N HIS A 58 79.69 25.84 62.80
CA HIS A 58 79.29 24.42 62.80
C HIS A 58 79.00 23.95 61.38
N LEU A 59 79.98 23.30 60.74
CA LEU A 59 79.85 22.74 59.40
C LEU A 59 80.51 21.35 59.34
N ASN A 60 79.74 20.31 59.71
CA ASN A 60 79.89 18.93 59.19
C ASN A 60 78.64 18.04 59.36
N VAL A 61 77.47 18.62 59.68
CA VAL A 61 76.19 17.89 59.84
C VAL A 61 75.33 17.94 58.57
N LEU A 62 75.71 18.80 57.61
CA LEU A 62 74.94 19.09 56.40
C LEU A 62 74.66 17.89 55.48
N PRO A 63 75.63 17.00 55.13
CA PRO A 63 75.36 15.93 54.17
C PRO A 63 74.45 14.85 54.75
N GLN A 64 74.58 14.53 56.04
CA GLN A 64 73.72 13.56 56.72
C GLN A 64 72.30 14.10 56.90
N PHE A 65 72.16 15.39 57.24
CA PHE A 65 70.86 16.06 57.33
C PHE A 65 70.17 16.17 55.97
N LEU A 66 70.92 16.44 54.90
CA LEU A 66 70.39 16.51 53.53
C LEU A 66 69.87 15.15 53.03
N VAL A 67 70.57 14.05 53.33
CA VAL A 67 70.11 12.69 53.01
C VAL A 67 68.82 12.34 53.77
N LEU A 68 68.73 12.69 55.05
CA LEU A 68 67.54 12.48 55.86
C LEU A 68 66.32 13.26 55.31
N VAL A 69 66.53 14.53 54.93
CA VAL A 69 65.48 15.38 54.32
C VAL A 69 65.06 14.83 52.94
N GLY A 70 66.00 14.37 52.12
CA GLY A 70 65.69 13.73 50.84
C GLY A 70 64.87 12.45 50.99
N LEU A 71 65.17 11.64 52.00
CA LEU A 71 64.40 10.44 52.33
C LEU A 71 62.98 10.81 52.80
N GLN A 72 62.85 11.86 53.62
CA GLN A 72 61.57 12.35 54.10
C GLN A 72 60.67 12.86 52.96
N ILE A 73 61.23 13.57 51.98
CA ILE A 73 60.49 14.03 50.80
C ILE A 73 59.98 12.84 49.98
N ARG A 74 60.82 11.81 49.77
CA ARG A 74 60.39 10.58 49.09
C ARG A 74 59.31 9.84 49.87
N LEU A 75 59.39 9.81 51.20
CA LEU A 75 58.38 9.19 52.05
C LEU A 75 57.05 9.92 51.94
N ILE A 76 57.04 11.26 52.06
CA ILE A 76 55.83 12.09 51.90
C ILE A 76 55.24 11.91 50.49
N HIS A 77 56.10 11.84 49.47
CA HIS A 77 55.67 11.56 48.11
C HIS A 77 55.02 10.18 48.00
N LEU A 78 55.64 9.13 48.55
CA LEU A 78 55.08 7.78 48.54
C LEU A 78 53.76 7.68 49.32
N GLU A 79 53.62 8.35 50.45
CA GLU A 79 52.37 8.43 51.19
C GLU A 79 51.27 9.14 50.40
N LYS A 80 51.62 10.23 49.70
CA LYS A 80 50.69 10.92 48.80
C LYS A 80 50.25 10.00 47.65
N TRP A 81 51.17 9.27 47.03
CA TRP A 81 50.84 8.31 45.96
C TRP A 81 49.96 7.16 46.47
N ARG A 82 50.21 6.68 47.69
CA ARG A 82 49.35 5.68 48.32
C ARG A 82 47.94 6.21 48.55
N ALA A 83 47.81 7.42 49.09
CA ALA A 83 46.50 8.05 49.32
C ALA A 83 45.75 8.33 48.02
N ASP A 84 46.46 8.71 46.95
CA ASP A 84 45.88 8.92 45.62
C ASP A 84 45.40 7.60 44.99
N LEU A 85 46.22 6.55 45.08
CA LEU A 85 45.84 5.20 44.64
C LEU A 85 44.63 4.67 45.40
N ASP A 86 44.59 4.84 46.72
CA ASP A 86 43.46 4.40 47.56
C ASP A 86 42.16 5.13 47.17
N ARG A 87 42.25 6.42 46.79
CA ARG A 87 41.09 7.17 46.27
C ARG A 87 40.62 6.64 44.93
N HIS A 88 41.53 6.36 44.00
CA HIS A 88 41.18 5.77 42.70
C HIS A 88 40.60 4.35 42.86
N LEU A 89 41.16 3.54 43.74
CA LEU A 89 40.67 2.19 44.03
C LEU A 89 39.27 2.25 44.65
N SER A 90 39.05 3.15 45.61
CA SER A 90 37.71 3.37 46.19
C SER A 90 36.69 3.86 45.16
N SER A 91 37.11 4.75 44.24
CA SER A 91 36.25 5.21 43.14
C SER A 91 35.92 4.08 42.16
N LEU A 92 36.89 3.23 41.84
CA LEU A 92 36.71 2.09 40.94
C LEU A 92 35.81 1.04 41.57
N LEU A 93 36.02 0.73 42.86
CA LEU A 93 35.17 -0.18 43.63
C LEU A 93 33.73 0.32 43.66
N ARG A 94 33.51 1.63 43.88
CA ARG A 94 32.17 2.24 43.83
C ARG A 94 31.54 2.16 42.43
N SER A 95 32.33 2.26 41.37
CA SER A 95 31.83 2.12 39.99
C SER A 95 31.53 0.68 39.60
N ALA A 96 32.14 -0.30 40.26
CA ALA A 96 31.91 -1.73 39.98
C ALA A 96 30.46 -2.14 40.26
N ASP A 97 29.86 -1.63 41.35
CA ASP A 97 28.46 -1.88 41.68
C ASP A 97 27.50 -1.30 40.63
N VAL A 98 27.80 -0.10 40.13
CA VAL A 98 27.03 0.55 39.05
C VAL A 98 27.14 -0.25 37.76
N LEU A 99 28.33 -0.74 37.41
CA LEU A 99 28.51 -1.59 36.22
C LEU A 99 27.78 -2.92 36.36
N HIS A 100 27.72 -3.50 37.56
CA HIS A 100 26.96 -4.71 37.80
C HIS A 100 25.45 -4.49 37.65
N LEU A 101 24.94 -3.36 38.16
CA LEU A 101 23.55 -2.96 37.97
C LEU A 101 23.23 -2.73 36.49
N VAL A 102 24.07 -1.98 35.78
CA VAL A 102 23.91 -1.73 34.33
C VAL A 102 23.95 -3.04 33.54
N LYS A 103 24.81 -3.98 33.92
CA LYS A 103 24.84 -5.31 33.31
C LYS A 103 23.54 -6.06 33.55
N PHE A 104 23.06 -6.10 34.79
CA PHE A 104 21.80 -6.75 35.14
C PHE A 104 20.62 -6.15 34.37
N ASP A 105 20.54 -4.81 34.31
CA ASP A 105 19.52 -4.10 33.54
C ASP A 105 19.63 -4.38 32.04
N SER A 106 20.86 -4.50 31.51
CA SER A 106 21.09 -4.86 30.11
C SER A 106 20.63 -6.28 29.82
N ASP A 107 20.96 -7.25 30.69
CA ASP A 107 20.52 -8.65 30.56
C ASP A 107 18.99 -8.75 30.62
N LEU A 108 18.35 -7.97 31.51
CA LEU A 108 16.89 -7.87 31.58
C LEU A 108 16.29 -7.30 30.29
N VAL A 109 16.84 -6.19 29.78
CA VAL A 109 16.37 -5.59 28.52
C VAL A 109 16.54 -6.56 27.35
N LEU A 110 17.65 -7.30 27.27
CA LEU A 110 17.85 -8.34 26.25
C LEU A 110 16.78 -9.42 26.33
N SER A 111 16.49 -9.94 27.53
CA SER A 111 15.43 -10.95 27.70
C SER A 111 14.04 -10.43 27.31
N ASN A 112 13.77 -9.14 27.59
CA ASN A 112 12.52 -8.51 27.20
C ASN A 112 12.45 -8.29 25.68
N ASP A 113 13.55 -7.89 25.05
CA ASP A 113 13.65 -7.72 23.60
C ASP A 113 13.44 -9.04 22.87
N GLU A 114 14.06 -10.13 23.33
CA GLU A 114 13.82 -11.48 22.83
C GLU A 114 12.33 -11.87 22.95
N SER A 115 11.73 -11.66 24.13
CA SER A 115 10.32 -11.98 24.34
C SER A 115 9.37 -11.12 23.48
N THR A 116 9.75 -9.87 23.22
CA THR A 116 8.99 -8.92 22.39
C THR A 116 9.11 -9.30 20.91
N SER A 117 10.31 -9.66 20.46
CA SER A 117 10.56 -10.17 19.11
C SER A 117 9.77 -11.44 18.85
N ASP A 118 9.82 -12.41 19.77
CA ASP A 118 9.06 -13.65 19.68
C ASP A 118 7.55 -13.40 19.62
N LEU A 119 7.05 -12.45 20.42
CA LEU A 119 5.65 -12.06 20.38
C LEU A 119 5.30 -11.39 19.04
N ALA A 120 6.13 -10.48 18.54
CA ALA A 120 5.92 -9.81 17.26
C ALA A 120 5.89 -10.81 16.10
N ASP A 121 6.76 -11.82 16.11
CA ASP A 121 6.75 -12.90 15.12
C ASP A 121 5.46 -13.72 15.19
N ARG A 122 5.01 -14.09 16.40
CA ARG A 122 3.73 -14.80 16.57
C ARG A 122 2.54 -13.97 16.09
N VAL A 123 2.51 -12.68 16.42
CA VAL A 123 1.44 -11.77 15.97
C VAL A 123 1.48 -11.63 14.44
N SER A 124 2.65 -11.47 13.85
CA SER A 124 2.81 -11.36 12.38
C SER A 124 2.33 -12.62 11.65
N LEU A 125 2.63 -13.80 12.21
CA LEU A 125 2.12 -15.07 11.68
C LEU A 125 0.60 -15.15 11.76
N LYS A 126 0.01 -14.74 12.89
CA LYS A 126 -1.45 -14.74 13.06
C LYS A 126 -2.15 -13.76 12.13
N VAL A 127 -1.57 -12.59 11.89
CA VAL A 127 -2.07 -11.62 10.90
C VAL A 127 -2.06 -12.25 9.51
N ARG A 128 -0.97 -12.90 9.11
CA ARG A 128 -0.89 -13.58 7.79
C ARG A 128 -1.91 -14.71 7.66
N GLU A 129 -2.13 -15.50 8.70
CA GLU A 129 -3.17 -16.53 8.72
C GLU A 129 -4.57 -15.94 8.57
N LEU A 130 -4.83 -14.80 9.24
CA LEU A 130 -6.08 -14.08 9.15
C LEU A 130 -6.28 -13.49 7.75
N ASP A 131 -5.25 -12.88 7.15
CA ASP A 131 -5.32 -12.34 5.79
C ASP A 131 -5.66 -13.43 4.77
N LEU A 132 -5.06 -14.62 4.92
CA LEU A 132 -5.40 -15.78 4.08
C LEU A 132 -6.85 -16.24 4.29
N ALA A 133 -7.32 -16.27 5.54
CA ALA A 133 -8.71 -16.60 5.84
C ALA A 133 -9.67 -15.56 5.24
N GLN A 134 -9.37 -14.27 5.39
CA GLN A 134 -10.15 -13.17 4.83
C GLN A 134 -10.18 -13.22 3.30
N SER A 135 -9.05 -13.50 2.65
CA SER A 135 -8.99 -13.68 1.19
C SER A 135 -9.90 -14.83 0.75
N ARG A 136 -9.87 -15.96 1.46
CA ARG A 136 -10.74 -17.11 1.16
C ARG A 136 -12.21 -16.75 1.33
N VAL A 137 -12.57 -16.08 2.42
CA VAL A 137 -13.95 -15.61 2.68
C VAL A 137 -14.41 -14.65 1.58
N SER A 138 -13.57 -13.69 1.19
CA SER A 138 -13.85 -12.76 0.10
C SER A 138 -14.10 -13.49 -1.22
N HIS A 139 -13.28 -14.49 -1.56
CA HIS A 139 -13.49 -15.31 -2.76
C HIS A 139 -14.81 -16.09 -2.70
N THR A 140 -15.17 -16.64 -1.55
CA THR A 140 -16.46 -17.34 -1.39
C THR A 140 -17.65 -16.38 -1.46
N LEU A 141 -17.55 -15.16 -0.95
CA LEU A 141 -18.61 -14.16 -1.06
C LEU A 141 -18.89 -13.78 -2.51
N ILE A 142 -17.84 -13.49 -3.29
CA ILE A 142 -17.97 -13.20 -4.73
C ILE A 142 -18.65 -14.37 -5.47
N ARG A 143 -18.33 -15.61 -5.09
CA ARG A 143 -18.99 -16.80 -5.65
C ARG A 143 -20.46 -16.91 -5.23
N ILE A 144 -20.80 -16.56 -3.99
CA ILE A 144 -22.19 -16.54 -3.52
C ILE A 144 -22.98 -15.47 -4.27
N ASP A 145 -22.41 -14.27 -4.44
CA ASP A 145 -23.04 -13.19 -5.21
C ASP A 145 -23.37 -13.65 -6.64
N ALA A 146 -22.44 -14.36 -7.30
CA ALA A 146 -22.67 -14.94 -8.62
C ALA A 146 -23.81 -15.98 -8.65
N ILE A 147 -23.99 -16.77 -7.58
CA ILE A 147 -25.11 -17.73 -7.45
C ILE A 147 -26.44 -17.01 -7.23
N VAL A 148 -26.44 -15.97 -6.38
CA VAL A 148 -27.63 -15.14 -6.14
C VAL A 148 -28.05 -14.45 -7.42
N GLU A 149 -27.11 -13.87 -8.15
CA GLU A 149 -27.36 -13.20 -9.43
C GLU A 149 -27.86 -14.19 -10.50
N ARG A 150 -27.29 -15.41 -10.56
CA ARG A 150 -27.81 -16.48 -11.43
C ARG A 150 -29.26 -16.85 -11.09
N THR A 151 -29.59 -16.94 -9.81
CA THR A 151 -30.96 -17.24 -9.35
C THR A 151 -31.91 -16.11 -9.75
N ALA A 152 -31.50 -14.85 -9.58
CA ALA A 152 -32.25 -13.69 -10.04
C ALA A 152 -32.46 -13.70 -11.55
N CYS A 153 -31.47 -14.15 -12.34
CA CYS A 153 -31.62 -14.31 -13.78
C CYS A 153 -32.68 -15.37 -14.14
N ILE A 154 -32.72 -16.52 -13.43
CA ILE A 154 -33.72 -17.57 -13.66
C ILE A 154 -35.15 -17.05 -13.42
N ASP A 155 -35.33 -16.21 -12.39
CA ASP A 155 -36.64 -15.62 -12.10
C ASP A 155 -36.99 -14.47 -13.04
N GLY A 156 -35.98 -13.70 -13.46
CA GLY A 156 -36.12 -12.58 -14.38
C GLY A 156 -36.51 -13.01 -15.80
N VAL A 157 -36.01 -14.14 -16.28
CA VAL A 157 -36.27 -14.65 -17.64
C VAL A 157 -37.76 -14.99 -17.89
N LYS A 158 -38.56 -15.16 -16.83
CA LYS A 158 -39.99 -15.51 -16.94
C LYS A 158 -40.92 -14.31 -17.21
N LYS A 159 -40.42 -13.08 -17.20
CA LYS A 159 -41.23 -11.85 -17.27
C LYS A 159 -41.44 -11.36 -18.70
N ASP A 160 -40.60 -10.45 -19.17
CA ASP A 160 -40.71 -9.82 -20.49
C ASP A 160 -39.57 -10.24 -21.40
N PHE A 161 -39.78 -10.24 -22.72
CA PHE A 161 -38.73 -10.62 -23.68
C PHE A 161 -37.49 -9.72 -23.59
N GLU A 162 -37.69 -8.43 -23.35
CA GLU A 162 -36.60 -7.44 -23.30
C GLU A 162 -35.79 -7.59 -22.01
N SER A 163 -36.46 -7.70 -20.86
CA SER A 163 -35.81 -7.95 -19.58
C SER A 163 -35.14 -9.33 -19.55
N ALA A 164 -35.81 -10.35 -20.09
CA ALA A 164 -35.26 -11.70 -20.19
C ALA A 164 -33.98 -11.76 -21.02
N ALA A 165 -33.88 -10.98 -22.11
CA ALA A 165 -32.65 -10.91 -22.90
C ALA A 165 -31.49 -10.33 -22.08
N THR A 166 -31.72 -9.26 -21.30
CA THR A 166 -30.73 -8.69 -20.39
C THR A 166 -30.29 -9.68 -19.30
N PHE A 167 -31.24 -10.44 -18.73
CA PHE A 167 -30.91 -11.48 -17.74
C PHE A 167 -30.11 -12.63 -18.36
N VAL A 168 -30.41 -13.03 -19.60
CA VAL A 168 -29.60 -14.02 -20.34
C VAL A 168 -28.19 -13.48 -20.58
N GLN A 169 -28.04 -12.22 -20.99
CA GLN A 169 -26.72 -11.60 -21.19
C GLN A 169 -25.88 -11.62 -19.91
N THR A 170 -26.49 -11.18 -18.81
CA THR A 170 -25.85 -11.15 -17.49
C THR A 170 -25.43 -12.56 -17.06
N PHE A 171 -26.31 -13.54 -17.26
CA PHE A 171 -25.97 -14.94 -17.02
C PHE A 171 -24.79 -15.43 -17.86
N LEU A 172 -24.74 -15.13 -19.16
CA LEU A 172 -23.63 -15.56 -20.03
C LEU A 172 -22.29 -14.97 -19.55
N GLN A 173 -22.30 -13.72 -19.06
CA GLN A 173 -21.12 -13.10 -18.47
C GLN A 173 -20.69 -13.81 -17.18
N ILE A 174 -21.64 -14.13 -16.28
CA ILE A 174 -21.35 -14.86 -15.04
C ILE A 174 -20.86 -16.29 -15.34
N ASP A 175 -21.50 -17.00 -16.27
CA ASP A 175 -21.14 -18.38 -16.65
C ASP A 175 -19.73 -18.47 -17.24
N SER A 176 -19.28 -17.43 -17.95
CA SER A 176 -17.90 -17.35 -18.46
C SER A 176 -16.86 -17.30 -17.35
N LYS A 177 -17.20 -16.74 -16.19
CA LYS A 177 -16.31 -16.59 -15.03
C LYS A 177 -16.45 -17.72 -14.01
N TYR A 178 -17.64 -18.27 -13.83
CA TYR A 178 -18.00 -19.25 -12.80
C TYR A 178 -18.73 -20.47 -13.38
N LYS A 179 -18.00 -21.25 -14.18
CA LYS A 179 -18.56 -22.40 -14.91
C LYS A 179 -18.88 -23.61 -14.01
N ASP A 180 -18.15 -23.76 -12.92
CA ASP A 180 -18.04 -25.03 -12.18
C ASP A 180 -19.14 -25.27 -11.14
N PHE A 181 -19.97 -24.27 -10.83
CA PHE A 181 -20.96 -24.34 -9.76
C PHE A 181 -22.37 -24.21 -10.32
N ALA A 182 -23.33 -24.99 -9.79
CA ALA A 182 -24.75 -25.00 -10.13
C ALA A 182 -25.11 -25.42 -11.57
N SER A 183 -24.82 -26.69 -11.89
CA SER A 183 -25.19 -27.33 -13.17
C SER A 183 -26.70 -27.27 -13.45
N ASP A 184 -27.54 -27.52 -12.45
CA ASP A 184 -28.99 -27.58 -12.64
C ASP A 184 -29.58 -26.19 -12.97
N GLN A 185 -29.11 -25.15 -12.27
CA GLN A 185 -29.48 -23.76 -12.55
C GLN A 185 -29.03 -23.32 -13.94
N ARG A 186 -27.81 -23.73 -14.33
CA ARG A 186 -27.27 -23.48 -15.66
C ARG A 186 -28.12 -24.18 -16.73
N GLU A 187 -28.47 -25.44 -16.54
CA GLU A 187 -29.29 -26.19 -17.49
C GLU A 187 -30.69 -25.57 -17.64
N GLN A 188 -31.33 -25.21 -16.52
CA GLN A 188 -32.62 -24.54 -16.52
C GLN A 188 -32.57 -23.22 -17.28
N LEU A 189 -31.56 -22.37 -17.04
CA LEU A 189 -31.44 -21.09 -17.71
C LEU A 189 -31.11 -21.27 -19.20
N LEU A 190 -30.25 -22.22 -19.57
CA LEU A 190 -29.99 -22.55 -20.98
C LEU A 190 -31.24 -23.08 -21.68
N ALA A 191 -32.10 -23.84 -21.01
CA ALA A 191 -33.39 -24.26 -21.54
C ALA A 191 -34.32 -23.06 -21.76
N SER A 192 -34.43 -22.16 -20.79
CA SER A 192 -35.23 -20.93 -20.92
C SER A 192 -34.67 -20.00 -22.01
N LYS A 193 -33.35 -19.90 -22.16
CA LYS A 193 -32.69 -19.19 -23.26
C LYS A 193 -33.13 -19.76 -24.62
N LYS A 194 -33.04 -21.07 -24.82
CA LYS A 194 -33.48 -21.72 -26.06
C LYS A 194 -34.96 -21.48 -26.36
N GLN A 195 -35.81 -21.47 -25.34
CA GLN A 195 -37.22 -21.15 -25.49
C GLN A 195 -37.42 -19.69 -25.94
N LEU A 196 -36.72 -18.75 -25.30
CA LEU A 196 -36.75 -17.33 -25.66
C LEU A 196 -36.29 -17.10 -27.10
N GLU A 197 -35.18 -17.72 -27.51
CA GLU A 197 -34.68 -17.66 -28.89
C GLU A 197 -35.71 -18.17 -29.90
N SER A 198 -36.38 -19.29 -29.61
CA SER A 198 -37.44 -19.84 -30.47
C SER A 198 -38.61 -18.87 -30.63
N ILE A 199 -39.03 -18.23 -29.53
CA ILE A 199 -40.13 -17.25 -29.55
C ILE A 199 -39.72 -16.00 -30.33
N VAL A 200 -38.54 -15.44 -30.05
CA VAL A 200 -38.01 -14.25 -30.72
C VAL A 200 -37.87 -14.50 -32.23
N ARG A 201 -37.33 -15.66 -32.64
CA ARG A 201 -37.19 -16.03 -34.05
C ARG A 201 -38.55 -16.09 -34.77
N LYS A 202 -39.55 -16.73 -34.15
CA LYS A 202 -40.92 -16.81 -34.70
C LYS A 202 -41.60 -15.45 -34.77
N ARG A 203 -41.40 -14.60 -33.77
CA ARG A 203 -41.97 -13.24 -33.74
C ARG A 203 -41.32 -12.34 -34.78
N LEU A 204 -40.01 -12.46 -34.97
CA LEU A 204 -39.28 -11.73 -36.00
C LEU A 204 -39.74 -12.14 -37.40
N SER A 205 -39.88 -13.45 -37.68
CA SER A 205 -40.35 -13.91 -38.99
C SER A 205 -41.76 -13.39 -39.29
N ALA A 206 -42.68 -13.45 -38.32
CA ALA A 206 -44.03 -12.92 -38.48
C ALA A 206 -44.03 -11.39 -38.72
N ALA A 207 -43.18 -10.64 -38.02
CA ALA A 207 -43.05 -9.20 -38.22
C ALA A 207 -42.48 -8.84 -39.60
N VAL A 208 -41.54 -9.64 -40.11
CA VAL A 208 -41.00 -9.53 -41.48
C VAL A 208 -42.09 -9.78 -42.52
N ASP A 209 -42.95 -10.78 -42.30
CA ASP A 209 -44.08 -11.08 -43.20
C ASP A 209 -45.12 -9.95 -43.20
N GLN A 210 -45.41 -9.37 -42.04
CA GLN A 210 -46.30 -8.21 -41.87
C GLN A 210 -45.66 -6.88 -42.30
N ARG A 211 -44.37 -6.87 -42.60
CA ARG A 211 -43.56 -5.69 -42.96
C ARG A 211 -43.59 -4.55 -41.92
N ASP A 212 -43.80 -4.88 -40.65
CA ASP A 212 -43.79 -3.89 -39.56
C ASP A 212 -42.37 -3.52 -39.15
N HIS A 213 -41.89 -2.37 -39.63
CA HIS A 213 -40.54 -1.89 -39.37
C HIS A 213 -40.24 -1.68 -37.87
N ALA A 214 -41.21 -1.18 -37.10
CA ALA A 214 -41.00 -0.84 -35.70
C ALA A 214 -40.80 -2.12 -34.86
N THR A 215 -41.63 -3.12 -35.10
CA THR A 215 -41.55 -4.41 -34.40
C THR A 215 -40.29 -5.19 -34.79
N ILE A 216 -39.88 -5.14 -36.06
CA ILE A 216 -38.62 -5.77 -36.52
C ILE A 216 -37.42 -5.17 -35.78
N LEU A 217 -37.31 -3.83 -35.74
CA LEU A 217 -36.20 -3.17 -35.03
C LEU A 217 -36.16 -3.53 -33.55
N ARG A 218 -37.33 -3.64 -32.90
CA ARG A 218 -37.41 -4.04 -31.48
C ARG A 218 -36.86 -5.45 -31.26
N PHE A 219 -37.27 -6.42 -32.08
CA PHE A 219 -36.81 -7.81 -31.93
C PHE A 219 -35.36 -8.01 -32.36
N VAL A 220 -34.87 -7.32 -33.40
CA VAL A 220 -33.45 -7.39 -33.81
C VAL A 220 -32.52 -6.92 -32.68
N ARG A 221 -32.93 -5.91 -31.90
CA ARG A 221 -32.16 -5.45 -30.73
C ARG A 221 -32.04 -6.49 -29.60
N LEU A 222 -32.85 -7.54 -29.60
CA LEU A 222 -32.77 -8.63 -28.61
C LEU A 222 -31.75 -9.70 -28.99
N TYR A 223 -31.27 -9.74 -30.24
CA TYR A 223 -30.30 -10.76 -30.68
C TYR A 223 -28.90 -10.61 -30.03
N PRO A 224 -28.35 -9.38 -29.89
CA PRO A 224 -27.06 -9.21 -29.20
C PRO A 224 -27.03 -9.72 -27.76
N PRO A 225 -27.96 -9.34 -26.85
CA PRO A 225 -27.95 -9.85 -25.48
C PRO A 225 -28.17 -11.38 -25.39
N LEU A 226 -28.76 -12.01 -26.41
CA LEU A 226 -28.89 -13.47 -26.50
C LEU A 226 -27.59 -14.18 -26.96
N GLY A 227 -26.60 -13.43 -27.45
CA GLY A 227 -25.39 -13.97 -28.06
C GLY A 227 -25.60 -14.50 -29.48
N LEU A 228 -26.60 -13.98 -30.20
CA LEU A 228 -26.96 -14.37 -31.57
C LEU A 228 -26.80 -13.19 -32.55
N GLU A 229 -25.75 -12.38 -32.37
CA GLU A 229 -25.52 -11.15 -33.13
C GLU A 229 -25.53 -11.37 -34.64
N GLU A 230 -24.81 -12.39 -35.12
CA GLU A 230 -24.71 -12.74 -36.53
C GLU A 230 -26.06 -13.12 -37.16
N GLU A 231 -26.85 -13.93 -36.47
CA GLU A 231 -28.18 -14.35 -36.96
C GLU A 231 -29.13 -13.16 -37.06
N GLY A 232 -29.14 -12.31 -36.02
CA GLY A 232 -29.97 -11.11 -35.98
C GLY A 232 -29.59 -10.10 -37.07
N LEU A 233 -28.29 -9.89 -37.28
CA LEU A 233 -27.78 -9.01 -38.32
C LEU A 233 -28.13 -9.53 -39.72
N GLN A 234 -27.94 -10.83 -39.96
CA GLN A 234 -28.29 -11.45 -41.23
C GLN A 234 -29.78 -11.32 -41.55
N ALA A 235 -30.65 -11.54 -40.55
CA ALA A 235 -32.10 -11.37 -40.71
C ALA A 235 -32.48 -9.91 -41.03
N TYR A 236 -31.86 -8.95 -40.35
CA TYR A 236 -32.10 -7.53 -40.58
C TYR A 236 -31.63 -7.07 -41.97
N VAL A 237 -30.41 -7.45 -42.38
CA VAL A 237 -29.88 -7.18 -43.72
C VAL A 237 -30.77 -7.81 -44.80
N GLY A 238 -31.24 -9.04 -44.57
CA GLY A 238 -32.18 -9.73 -45.47
C GLY A 238 -33.49 -8.97 -45.64
N TYR A 239 -34.05 -8.44 -44.55
CA TYR A 239 -35.23 -7.59 -44.59
C TYR A 239 -34.98 -6.28 -45.36
N LEU A 240 -33.88 -5.57 -45.09
CA LEU A 240 -33.53 -4.35 -45.79
C LEU A 240 -33.38 -4.57 -47.30
N LYS A 241 -32.74 -5.67 -47.72
CA LYS A 241 -32.64 -6.04 -49.13
C LYS A 241 -34.02 -6.20 -49.77
N LYS A 242 -34.97 -6.86 -49.09
CA LYS A 242 -36.35 -7.03 -49.59
C LYS A 242 -37.08 -5.68 -49.70
N VAL A 243 -36.98 -4.83 -48.68
CA VAL A 243 -37.63 -3.50 -48.65
C VAL A 243 -37.09 -2.60 -49.77
N VAL A 244 -35.78 -2.52 -49.89
CA VAL A 244 -35.12 -1.72 -50.94
C VAL A 244 -35.48 -2.25 -52.33
N SER A 245 -35.41 -3.57 -52.54
CA SER A 245 -35.77 -4.18 -53.84
C SER A 245 -37.22 -3.93 -54.23
N MET A 246 -38.16 -4.02 -53.28
CA MET A 246 -39.57 -3.73 -53.50
C MET A 246 -39.78 -2.25 -53.83
N ARG A 247 -39.15 -1.34 -53.07
CA ARG A 247 -39.26 0.10 -53.33
C ARG A 247 -38.71 0.46 -54.70
N LEU A 248 -37.52 -0.02 -55.05
CA LEU A 248 -36.91 0.20 -56.37
C LEU A 248 -37.80 -0.32 -57.52
N ARG A 249 -38.46 -1.47 -57.35
CA ARG A 249 -39.42 -1.98 -58.34
C ARG A 249 -40.62 -1.07 -58.50
N LEU A 250 -41.24 -0.62 -57.39
CA LEU A 250 -42.37 0.29 -57.44
C LEU A 250 -42.03 1.63 -58.11
N GLU A 251 -40.87 2.20 -57.79
CA GLU A 251 -40.40 3.45 -58.41
C GLU A 251 -40.11 3.25 -59.91
N PHE A 252 -39.57 2.09 -60.30
CA PHE A 252 -39.33 1.75 -61.70
C PHE A 252 -40.63 1.55 -62.48
N ASP A 253 -41.58 0.80 -61.93
CA ASP A 253 -42.90 0.56 -62.55
C ASP A 253 -43.66 1.89 -62.72
N GLN A 254 -43.63 2.77 -61.71
CA GLN A 254 -44.19 4.13 -61.82
C GLN A 254 -43.54 4.96 -62.93
N LEU A 255 -42.21 4.90 -63.06
CA LEU A 255 -41.50 5.63 -64.11
C LEU A 255 -41.85 5.10 -65.51
N VAL A 256 -42.02 3.78 -65.65
CA VAL A 256 -42.45 3.14 -66.89
C VAL A 256 -43.86 3.58 -67.27
N GLU A 257 -44.81 3.56 -66.33
CA GLU A 257 -46.19 4.02 -66.58
C GLU A 257 -46.23 5.50 -67.02
N LEU A 258 -45.44 6.37 -66.38
CA LEU A 258 -45.33 7.78 -66.78
C LEU A 258 -44.76 7.94 -68.20
N MET A 259 -43.77 7.13 -68.57
CA MET A 259 -43.25 7.13 -69.95
C MET A 259 -44.32 6.70 -70.96
N GLU A 260 -45.06 5.62 -70.71
CA GLU A 260 -46.13 5.14 -71.59
C GLU A 260 -47.26 6.17 -71.78
N GLN A 261 -47.61 6.90 -70.72
CA GLN A 261 -48.56 8.02 -70.79
C GLN A 261 -48.03 9.19 -71.64
N SER A 262 -46.73 9.47 -71.59
CA SER A 262 -46.11 10.50 -72.44
C SER A 262 -46.09 10.13 -73.93
N TYR A 263 -45.90 8.85 -74.26
CA TYR A 263 -45.95 8.36 -75.64
C TYR A 263 -47.37 8.35 -76.23
N SER A 264 -48.37 7.98 -75.43
CA SER A 264 -49.78 7.94 -75.85
C SER A 264 -50.39 9.33 -76.03
N SER A 265 -50.00 10.32 -75.22
CA SER A 265 -50.39 11.73 -75.41
C SER A 265 -49.73 12.37 -76.65
N SER A 266 -48.55 11.90 -77.04
CA SER A 266 -47.84 12.38 -78.24
C SER A 266 -48.41 11.85 -79.56
N SER A 267 -49.11 10.70 -79.57
CA SER A 267 -49.67 10.12 -80.80
C SER A 267 -51.05 10.69 -81.17
N VAL A 268 -51.82 11.22 -80.21
CA VAL A 268 -53.14 11.83 -80.44
C VAL A 268 -53.03 13.24 -81.03
N GLY A 269 -51.88 13.92 -80.87
CA GLY A 269 -51.65 15.27 -81.41
C GLY A 269 -51.35 15.35 -82.92
N ASN A 270 -51.28 14.22 -83.64
CA ASN A 270 -50.79 14.19 -85.04
C ASN A 270 -51.82 13.70 -86.08
N GLN A 271 -53.14 13.76 -85.78
CA GLN A 271 -54.23 13.42 -86.73
C GLN A 271 -55.15 14.61 -87.08
N GLY A 272 -54.72 15.85 -86.88
CA GLY A 272 -55.53 17.03 -87.16
C GLY A 272 -54.75 18.18 -87.79
N GLN A 273 -54.24 17.99 -89.01
CA GLN A 273 -54.00 19.05 -90.00
C GLN A 273 -53.76 18.45 -91.38
#